data_AF-A0A4Y2BB35-F1
#
_entry.id   AF-A0A4Y2BB35-F1
#
_cell.length_a   1.000
_cell.length_b   1.000
_cell.length_c   1.000
_cell.angle_alpha   90.00
_cell.angle_beta   90.00
_cell.angle_gamma   90.00
#
_symmetry.space_group_name_H-M   'P 1'
#
loop_
_entity.id
_entity.type
_entity.pdbx_description
1 polymer ?
#
loop_
_entity_poly.entity_id
_entity_poly.type
_entity_poly.pdbx_seq_one_letter_code
_entity_poly.pdbx_strand_id
1 'polypeptide(L)'
;MWQGLYLEAFGYDPIKDYWLHPEAAIGKMNVVFKYCRAKISKCETLEMFCSNGSVKLPSLDQPPEPLYSLISGVTLESIHFLQNNRKYNACLQMASFGTTTVVREAFMPTFKIQGQIYH
;
A
#
# COMPACT_ATOMS: atom_id res chain seq x y z
N MET A 1 25.89 3.11 -31.55
CA MET A 1 24.86 4.14 -31.28
C MET A 1 23.63 3.36 -30.84
N TRP A 2 23.50 3.10 -29.53
CA TRP A 2 22.42 2.27 -29.00
C TRP A 2 21.15 3.13 -28.97
N GLN A 3 20.18 2.79 -29.82
CA GLN A 3 18.86 3.43 -29.80
C GLN A 3 18.13 2.93 -28.56
N GLY A 4 17.98 3.82 -27.58
CA GLY A 4 17.25 3.51 -26.34
C GLY A 4 15.83 3.04 -26.66
N LEU A 5 15.45 1.92 -26.07
CA LEU A 5 14.16 1.24 -26.27
C LEU A 5 13.05 1.96 -25.48
N TYR A 6 12.73 3.18 -25.91
CA TYR A 6 11.68 4.01 -25.34
C TYR A 6 10.30 3.40 -25.65
N LEU A 7 9.53 3.02 -24.62
CA LEU A 7 8.16 2.49 -24.71
C LEU A 7 8.01 1.02 -25.15
N GLU A 8 9.10 0.25 -25.24
CA GLU A 8 9.01 -1.17 -25.63
C GLU A 8 8.23 -2.05 -24.64
N ALA A 9 8.03 -1.60 -23.40
CA ALA A 9 7.18 -2.31 -22.44
C ALA A 9 5.73 -2.52 -22.92
N PHE A 10 5.23 -1.69 -23.84
CA PHE A 10 3.88 -1.78 -24.39
C PHE A 10 3.82 -2.49 -25.76
N GLY A 11 4.98 -2.83 -26.32
CA GLY A 11 5.13 -3.53 -27.60
C GLY A 11 6.00 -4.76 -27.42
N TYR A 12 5.58 -5.63 -26.49
CA TYR A 12 6.33 -6.84 -26.14
C TYR A 12 6.58 -7.71 -27.39
N ASP A 13 7.86 -7.98 -27.65
CA ASP A 13 8.35 -8.88 -28.68
C ASP A 13 9.01 -10.09 -27.98
N PRO A 14 8.41 -11.29 -28.06
CA PRO A 14 8.91 -12.47 -27.38
C PRO A 14 10.28 -12.95 -27.87
N ILE A 15 10.79 -12.41 -28.99
CA ILE A 15 12.10 -12.75 -29.55
C ILE A 15 13.22 -11.94 -28.87
N LYS A 16 12.89 -10.83 -28.21
CA LYS A 16 13.86 -9.94 -27.56
C LYS A 16 14.18 -10.38 -26.14
N ASP A 17 15.47 -10.38 -25.79
CA ASP A 17 15.93 -10.56 -24.41
C ASP A 17 15.98 -9.22 -23.69
N TYR A 18 14.85 -8.85 -23.07
CA TYR A 18 14.71 -7.61 -22.30
C TYR A 18 15.64 -7.51 -21.09
N TRP A 19 16.19 -8.63 -20.61
CA TRP A 19 17.15 -8.63 -19.50
C TRP A 19 18.48 -7.97 -19.87
N LEU A 20 18.84 -8.02 -21.16
CA LEU A 20 20.05 -7.40 -21.71
C LEU A 20 19.88 -5.90 -22.00
N HIS A 21 18.67 -5.35 -21.81
CA HIS A 21 18.34 -3.96 -22.11
C HIS A 21 17.99 -3.18 -20.83
N PRO A 22 19.00 -2.74 -20.05
CA PRO A 22 18.78 -1.96 -18.82
C PRO A 22 18.07 -0.61 -19.05
N GLU A 23 17.96 -0.16 -20.31
CA GLU A 23 17.22 1.05 -20.71
C GLU A 23 15.77 0.76 -21.13
N ALA A 24 15.31 -0.49 -21.05
CA ALA A 24 13.92 -0.84 -21.29
C ALA A 24 13.03 -0.12 -20.26
N ALA A 25 12.37 0.94 -20.71
CA ALA A 25 11.61 1.83 -19.85
C ALA A 25 10.17 1.94 -20.34
N ILE A 26 9.23 1.75 -19.40
CA ILE A 26 7.79 2.00 -19.56
C ILE A 26 7.55 3.49 -19.93
N GLY A 27 8.48 4.38 -19.57
CA GLY A 27 8.40 5.82 -19.81
C GLY A 27 7.98 6.59 -18.56
N LYS A 28 7.99 7.93 -18.64
CA LYS A 28 7.65 8.80 -17.50
C LYS A 28 6.13 8.81 -17.25
N MET A 29 5.71 8.59 -16.00
CA MET A 29 4.32 8.77 -15.56
C MET A 29 4.02 10.25 -15.30
N ASN A 30 3.83 11.03 -16.37
CA ASN A 30 3.65 12.48 -16.30
C ASN A 30 2.27 12.97 -16.77
N VAL A 31 1.39 12.08 -17.19
CA VAL A 31 0.01 12.42 -17.56
C VAL A 31 -0.87 12.19 -16.35
N VAL A 32 -1.72 13.15 -15.98
CA VAL A 32 -2.67 12.99 -14.86
C VAL A 32 -4.04 12.65 -15.42
N PHE A 33 -4.61 11.54 -14.98
CA PHE A 33 -5.88 11.06 -15.48
C PHE A 33 -7.07 11.85 -14.91
N LYS A 34 -8.00 12.27 -15.77
CA LYS A 34 -9.08 13.21 -15.42
C LYS A 34 -10.01 12.74 -14.29
N TYR A 35 -10.31 11.44 -14.20
CA TYR A 35 -11.35 10.95 -13.30
C TYR A 35 -10.84 10.59 -11.90
N CYS A 36 -9.70 9.89 -11.82
CA CYS A 36 -9.15 9.44 -10.54
C CYS A 36 -7.82 10.11 -10.16
N ARG A 37 -7.35 11.10 -10.95
CA ARG A 37 -6.10 11.87 -10.72
C ARG A 37 -4.83 10.99 -10.59
N ALA A 38 -4.92 9.74 -10.99
CA ALA A 38 -3.78 8.84 -11.08
C ALA A 38 -2.79 9.36 -12.14
N LYS A 39 -1.49 9.19 -11.89
CA LYS A 39 -0.46 9.45 -12.90
C LYS A 39 -0.39 8.25 -13.84
N ILE A 40 -0.41 8.51 -15.14
CA ILE A 40 -0.36 7.51 -16.22
C ILE A 40 0.83 7.81 -17.13
N SER A 41 1.37 6.75 -17.70
CA SER A 41 2.36 6.79 -18.77
C SER A 41 1.66 7.07 -20.12
N LYS A 42 2.41 7.56 -21.11
CA LYS A 42 1.82 7.96 -22.41
C LYS A 42 1.23 6.81 -23.23
N CYS A 43 1.63 5.58 -22.95
CA CYS A 43 1.24 4.39 -23.72
C CYS A 43 0.15 3.55 -23.03
N GLU A 44 -0.24 3.91 -21.81
CA GLU A 44 -1.39 3.30 -21.16
C GLU A 44 -2.69 3.75 -21.80
N THR A 45 -3.60 2.80 -22.03
CA THR A 45 -4.91 3.09 -22.59
C THR A 45 -5.88 3.56 -21.52
N LEU A 46 -6.88 4.32 -21.97
CA LEU A 46 -7.96 4.85 -21.12
C LEU A 46 -8.73 3.74 -20.36
N GLU A 47 -8.80 2.54 -20.95
CA GLU A 47 -9.51 1.38 -20.41
C GLU A 47 -8.78 0.75 -19.22
N MET A 48 -7.46 0.88 -19.12
CA MET A 48 -6.69 0.37 -17.97
C MET A 48 -6.96 1.16 -16.68
N PHE A 49 -7.54 2.36 -16.76
CA PHE A 49 -7.68 3.25 -15.62
C PHE A 49 -9.13 3.52 -15.25
N CYS A 50 -9.47 3.16 -14.02
CA CYS A 50 -10.75 3.50 -13.37
C CYS A 50 -11.97 3.08 -14.22
N SER A 51 -11.83 2.02 -15.03
CA SER A 51 -12.81 1.53 -16.02
C SER A 51 -13.37 2.68 -16.87
N ASN A 52 -12.51 3.48 -17.48
CA ASN A 52 -12.88 4.69 -18.24
C ASN A 52 -13.66 5.72 -17.40
N GLY A 53 -13.37 5.80 -16.10
CA GLY A 53 -14.07 6.68 -15.15
C GLY A 53 -15.37 6.10 -14.58
N SER A 54 -15.73 4.85 -14.91
CA SER A 54 -16.89 4.18 -14.33
C SER A 54 -16.70 3.88 -12.84
N VAL A 55 -15.46 3.70 -12.40
CA VAL A 55 -15.13 3.54 -10.98
C VAL A 55 -14.87 4.93 -10.39
N LYS A 56 -15.90 5.48 -9.73
CA LYS A 56 -15.75 6.69 -8.90
C LYS A 56 -15.47 6.23 -7.47
N LEU A 57 -14.24 6.46 -7.01
CA LEU A 57 -13.93 6.26 -5.59
C LEU A 57 -14.72 7.28 -4.76
N PRO A 58 -15.41 6.86 -3.68
CA PRO A 58 -16.02 7.79 -2.76
C PRO A 58 -14.94 8.68 -2.15
N SER A 59 -15.30 9.91 -1.79
CA SER A 59 -14.43 10.72 -0.94
C SER A 59 -14.20 9.97 0.37
N LEU A 60 -12.95 9.86 0.78
CA LEU A 60 -12.63 9.35 2.12
C LEU A 60 -13.13 10.40 3.11
N ASP A 61 -14.13 10.03 3.90
CA ASP A 61 -14.55 10.84 5.03
C ASP A 61 -13.39 10.96 6.01
N GLN A 62 -13.33 12.09 6.73
CA GLN A 62 -12.31 12.27 7.76
C GLN A 62 -12.47 11.16 8.81
N PRO A 63 -11.38 10.46 9.16
CA PRO A 63 -11.44 9.46 10.21
C PRO A 63 -11.84 10.09 11.55
N PRO A 64 -12.44 9.32 12.47
CA PRO A 64 -12.79 9.82 13.80
C PRO A 64 -11.52 10.07 14.64
N GLU A 65 -11.63 10.94 15.66
CA GLU A 65 -10.57 11.10 16.66
C GLU A 65 -10.48 9.88 17.59
N PRO A 66 -9.27 9.47 18.05
CA PRO A 66 -7.99 10.18 17.93
C PRO A 66 -7.21 9.92 16.63
N LEU A 67 -7.76 9.12 15.70
CA LEU A 67 -7.01 8.65 14.52
C LEU A 67 -6.67 9.79 13.57
N TYR A 68 -7.60 10.73 13.36
CA TYR A 68 -7.37 11.89 12.50
C TYR A 68 -6.17 12.72 12.96
N SER A 69 -6.09 13.06 14.25
CA SER A 69 -4.95 13.80 14.80
C SER A 69 -3.63 13.05 14.59
N LEU A 70 -3.62 11.72 14.78
CA LEU A 70 -2.43 10.89 14.61
C LEU A 70 -1.94 10.79 13.16
N ILE A 71 -2.84 10.80 12.17
CA ILE A 71 -2.46 10.69 10.75
C ILE A 71 -2.34 12.05 10.03
N SER A 72 -2.63 13.15 10.72
CA SER A 72 -2.64 14.50 10.14
C SER A 72 -1.27 14.95 9.62
N GLY A 73 -0.18 14.47 10.22
CA GLY A 73 1.19 14.90 9.91
C GLY A 73 1.52 16.35 10.32
N VAL A 74 0.63 17.01 11.07
CA VAL A 74 0.76 18.42 11.46
C VAL A 74 1.55 18.58 12.76
N THR A 75 1.30 17.72 13.75
CA THR A 75 1.94 17.77 15.07
C THR A 75 3.17 16.88 15.14
N LEU A 76 4.08 17.15 16.06
CA LEU A 76 5.25 16.29 16.30
C LEU A 76 4.84 14.84 16.61
N GLU A 77 3.74 14.66 17.37
CA GLU A 77 3.18 13.35 17.67
C GLU A 77 2.69 12.63 16.43
N SER A 78 1.97 13.32 15.53
CA SER A 78 1.49 12.74 14.28
C SER A 78 2.64 12.32 13.36
N ILE A 79 3.70 13.13 13.28
CA ILE A 79 4.91 12.81 12.51
C ILE A 79 5.59 11.57 13.09
N HIS A 80 5.77 11.54 14.41
CA HIS A 80 6.37 10.39 15.10
C HIS A 80 5.52 9.11 14.90
N PHE A 81 4.20 9.23 15.00
CA PHE A 81 3.26 8.14 14.75
C PHE A 81 3.40 7.58 13.34
N LEU A 82 3.38 8.45 12.31
CA LEU A 82 3.52 8.06 10.91
C LEU A 82 4.86 7.37 10.64
N GLN A 83 5.96 7.87 11.21
CA GLN A 83 7.29 7.27 11.07
C GLN A 83 7.40 5.89 11.74
N ASN A 84 6.60 5.63 12.78
CA ASN A 84 6.65 4.39 13.57
C ASN A 84 5.37 3.55 13.45
N ASN A 85 4.52 3.78 12.44
CA ASN A 85 3.19 3.18 12.33
C ASN A 85 3.21 1.65 12.41
N ARG A 86 4.21 0.99 11.81
CA ARG A 86 4.39 -0.46 11.84
C ARG A 86 4.60 -0.98 13.27
N LYS A 87 5.37 -0.24 14.09
CA LYS A 87 5.62 -0.61 15.49
C LYS A 87 4.34 -0.47 16.31
N TYR A 88 3.61 0.64 16.15
CA TYR A 88 2.33 0.84 16.80
C TYR A 88 1.32 -0.25 16.42
N ASN A 89 1.20 -0.57 15.14
CA ASN A 89 0.31 -1.64 14.67
C ASN A 89 0.72 -3.01 15.22
N ALA A 90 2.01 -3.33 15.28
CA ALA A 90 2.49 -4.58 15.86
C ALA A 90 2.16 -4.68 17.35
N CYS A 91 2.30 -3.58 18.12
CA CYS A 91 1.89 -3.56 19.52
C CYS A 91 0.37 -3.74 19.67
N LEU A 92 -0.42 -3.08 18.83
CA LEU A 92 -1.88 -3.19 18.85
C LEU A 92 -2.39 -4.59 18.46
N GLN A 93 -1.68 -5.31 17.58
CA GLN A 93 -2.02 -6.71 17.24
C GLN A 93 -1.97 -7.64 18.47
N MET A 94 -1.07 -7.40 19.42
CA MET A 94 -1.06 -8.15 20.67
C MET A 94 -2.24 -7.77 21.58
N ALA A 95 -2.69 -6.51 21.52
CA ALA A 95 -3.83 -6.03 22.29
C ALA A 95 -5.18 -6.48 21.72
N SER A 96 -5.28 -6.71 20.41
CA SER A 96 -6.48 -7.26 19.76
C SER A 96 -6.61 -8.78 19.91
N PHE A 97 -5.68 -9.43 20.62
CA PHE A 97 -5.76 -10.85 20.92
C PHE A 97 -6.81 -11.10 22.00
N GLY A 98 -8.05 -11.35 21.57
CA GLY A 98 -9.11 -11.81 22.47
C GLY A 98 -8.80 -13.23 22.96
N THR A 99 -8.64 -13.40 24.28
CA THR A 99 -8.57 -14.74 24.88
C THR A 99 -9.93 -15.10 25.48
N THR A 100 -10.47 -16.27 25.17
CA THR A 100 -11.74 -16.76 25.72
C THR A 100 -11.56 -17.54 27.02
N THR A 101 -10.35 -18.01 27.32
CA THR A 101 -10.09 -18.91 28.45
C THR A 101 -8.80 -18.54 29.17
N VAL A 102 -8.91 -18.28 30.48
CA VAL A 102 -7.76 -18.10 31.37
C VAL A 102 -7.61 -19.37 32.20
N VAL A 103 -6.63 -20.23 31.88
CA VAL A 103 -6.31 -21.42 32.67
C VAL A 103 -5.25 -21.04 33.71
N ARG A 104 -5.62 -21.00 34.99
CA ARG A 104 -4.69 -20.81 36.12
C ARG A 104 -4.38 -22.16 36.75
N GLU A 105 -3.27 -22.78 36.36
CA GLU A 105 -2.68 -23.90 37.11
C GLU A 105 -1.63 -23.37 38.11
N ALA A 106 -1.33 -24.17 39.14
CA ALA A 106 -0.36 -23.81 40.18
C ALA A 106 1.02 -23.44 39.60
N PHE A 107 1.65 -22.41 40.20
CA PHE A 107 2.92 -21.77 39.82
C PHE A 107 3.44 -22.08 38.41
N MET A 108 2.79 -21.49 37.40
CA MET A 108 3.26 -21.50 36.02
C MET A 108 3.81 -20.11 35.66
N PRO A 109 5.14 -19.93 35.53
CA PRO A 109 5.74 -18.62 35.23
C PRO A 109 5.52 -18.18 33.76
N THR A 110 4.85 -19.01 32.97
CA THR A 110 4.54 -18.80 31.56
C THR A 110 3.03 -18.75 31.36
N PHE A 111 2.54 -17.68 30.72
CA PHE A 111 1.16 -17.61 30.25
C PHE A 111 1.09 -18.22 28.85
N LYS A 112 0.18 -19.18 28.65
CA LYS A 112 -0.12 -19.76 27.33
C LYS A 112 -1.37 -19.10 26.78
N ILE A 113 -1.26 -18.48 25.61
CA ILE A 113 -2.39 -17.87 24.91
C ILE A 113 -2.78 -18.80 23.76
N GLN A 114 -4.02 -19.27 23.75
CA GLN A 114 -4.63 -19.97 22.61
C GLN A 114 -5.75 -19.07 22.05
N GLY A 115 -5.64 -18.70 20.78
CA GLY A 115 -6.65 -17.89 20.08
C GLY A 115 -6.43 -17.91 18.56
N GLN A 116 -7.42 -17.43 17.81
CA GLN A 116 -7.32 -17.28 16.36
C GLN A 116 -6.74 -15.91 16.00
N ILE A 117 -5.76 -15.87 15.10
CA ILE A 117 -5.22 -14.63 14.54
C ILE A 117 -6.16 -14.18 13.42
N TYR A 118 -6.85 -13.05 13.62
CA TYR A 118 -7.59 -12.38 12.55
C TYR A 118 -6.68 -11.33 11.90
N HIS A 119 -6.47 -11.46 10.58
CA HIS A 119 -5.76 -10.49 9.74
C HIS A 119 -6.73 -9.80 8.80
#